data_AF-A0A450WDG1-F1
#
_entry.id   AF-A0A450WDG1-F1
#
_cell.length_a   1.000
_cell.length_b   1.000
_cell.length_c   1.000
_cell.angle_alpha   90.00
_cell.angle_beta   90.00
_cell.angle_gamma   90.00
#
_symmetry.space_group_name_H-M   'P 1'
#
loop_
_entity.id
_entity.type
_entity.pdbx_description
1 polymer ?
#
loop_
_entity_poly.entity_id
_entity_poly.type
_entity_poly.pdbx_seq_one_letter_code
_entity_poly.pdbx_strand_id
1 'polypeptide(L)' 'MDLTRKTHTVSELLERYAIKVIPTKAPKTRTENVRQLKTLSEAFGSASLSDVRPMHIYQYVDARSAKGQPHAGRSCS' A
#
# COMPACT_ATOMS: atom_id res chain seq x y z
N MET A 1 5.10 -6.57 25.57
CA MET A 1 5.66 -6.15 24.27
C MET A 1 5.56 -4.63 24.21
N ASP A 2 6.71 -3.95 24.20
CA ASP A 2 6.80 -2.49 24.22
C ASP A 2 6.18 -1.90 22.94
N LEU A 3 5.08 -1.17 23.09
CA LEU A 3 4.33 -0.53 21.99
C LEU A 3 4.95 0.81 21.57
N THR A 4 6.10 1.18 22.15
CA THR A 4 6.82 2.45 21.95
C THR A 4 7.99 2.32 20.97
N ARG A 5 8.08 1.22 20.20
CA ARG A 5 9.02 1.16 19.07
C ARG A 5 8.65 2.25 18.06
N LYS A 6 9.53 3.23 17.89
CA LYS A 6 9.44 4.19 16.80
C LYS A 6 9.43 3.40 15.50
N THR A 7 8.40 3.63 14.70
CA THR A 7 8.29 3.05 13.36
C THR A 7 9.13 3.92 12.44
N HIS A 8 10.19 3.34 11.87
CA HIS A 8 11.13 4.06 11.03
C HIS A 8 10.85 3.82 9.55
N THR A 9 10.42 2.61 9.20
CA THR A 9 10.17 2.22 7.80
C THR A 9 8.70 1.99 7.50
N VAL A 10 8.35 1.98 6.23
CA VAL A 10 7.00 1.62 5.77
C VAL A 10 6.69 0.17 6.13
N SER A 11 7.63 -0.78 6.03
CA SER A 11 7.35 -2.18 6.40
C SER A 11 6.91 -2.33 7.86
N GLU A 12 7.63 -1.70 8.78
CA GLU A 12 7.29 -1.71 10.21
C GLU A 12 5.89 -1.10 10.47
N LEU A 13 5.53 -0.05 9.71
CA LEU A 13 4.20 0.56 9.81
C LEU A 13 3.11 -0.40 9.36
N LEU A 14 3.32 -1.05 8.22
CA LEU A 14 2.37 -1.99 7.62
C LEU A 14 2.20 -3.25 8.47
N GLU A 15 3.27 -3.77 9.08
CA GLU A 15 3.21 -4.87 10.05
C GLU A 15 2.36 -4.52 11.27
N ARG A 16 2.56 -3.31 11.83
CA ARG A 16 1.73 -2.83 12.94
C ARG A 16 0.26 -2.67 12.55
N TYR A 17 -0.01 -2.16 11.35
CA TYR A 17 -1.37 -2.08 10.80
C TYR A 17 -1.99 -3.48 10.64
N ALA A 18 -1.21 -4.46 10.17
CA ALA A 18 -1.66 -5.83 9.99
C ALA A 18 -2.09 -6.49 11.31
N ILE A 19 -1.40 -6.20 12.41
CA ILE A 19 -1.72 -6.77 13.73
C ILE A 19 -2.89 -6.02 14.38
N LYS A 20 -2.90 -4.69 14.32
CA LYS A 20 -3.85 -3.88 15.10
C LYS A 20 -5.18 -3.60 14.39
N VAL A 21 -5.19 -3.51 13.07
CA VAL A 21 -6.35 -3.00 12.31
C VAL A 21 -6.99 -4.08 11.45
N ILE A 22 -6.21 -4.88 10.72
CA ILE A 22 -6.77 -5.89 9.80
C ILE A 22 -7.70 -6.91 10.49
N PRO A 23 -7.44 -7.40 11.72
CA PRO A 23 -8.32 -8.38 12.37
C PRO A 23 -9.71 -7.84 12.69
N THR A 24 -9.86 -6.51 12.81
CA THR A 24 -11.15 -5.86 13.12
C THR A 24 -11.96 -5.53 11.86
N LYS A 25 -11.44 -5.84 10.66
CA LYS A 25 -12.14 -5.60 9.39
C LYS A 25 -13.00 -6.79 9.01
N ALA A 26 -14.05 -6.55 8.22
CA ALA A 26 -14.88 -7.60 7.66
C ALA A 26 -14.03 -8.64 6.88
N PRO A 27 -14.43 -9.92 6.83
CA PRO A 27 -13.60 -10.99 6.27
C PRO A 27 -13.11 -10.72 4.83
N LYS A 28 -13.99 -10.21 3.97
CA LYS A 28 -13.64 -9.84 2.59
C LYS A 28 -12.58 -8.73 2.56
N THR A 29 -12.81 -7.67 3.32
CA THR A 29 -11.90 -6.52 3.45
C THR A 29 -10.56 -6.94 4.04
N ARG A 30 -10.54 -7.84 5.03
CA ARG A 30 -9.31 -8.39 5.62
C ARG A 30 -8.44 -9.07 4.57
N THR A 31 -9.01 -9.99 3.78
CA THR A 31 -8.27 -10.70 2.72
C THR A 31 -7.69 -9.73 1.69
N GLU A 32 -8.46 -8.72 1.29
CA GLU A 32 -8.01 -7.73 0.33
C GLU A 32 -6.91 -6.82 0.88
N ASN A 33 -7.03 -6.37 2.13
CA ASN A 33 -5.99 -5.59 2.80
C ASN A 33 -4.68 -6.38 2.91
N VAL A 34 -4.73 -7.67 3.24
CA VAL A 34 -3.52 -8.52 3.32
C VAL A 34 -2.82 -8.59 1.95
N ARG A 35 -3.58 -8.74 0.87
CA ARG A 35 -3.02 -8.73 -0.50
C ARG A 35 -2.36 -7.40 -0.83
N GLN A 36 -3.02 -6.29 -0.50
CA GLN A 36 -2.50 -4.94 -0.75
C GLN A 36 -1.25 -4.64 0.07
N LEU A 37 -1.18 -5.11 1.33
CA LEU A 37 0.01 -4.95 2.17
C LEU A 37 1.26 -5.56 1.53
N LYS A 38 1.13 -6.73 0.89
CA LYS A 38 2.25 -7.37 0.19
C LYS A 38 2.79 -6.45 -0.91
N THR A 39 1.92 -5.95 -1.78
CA THR A 39 2.32 -5.07 -2.89
C THR A 39 2.90 -3.74 -2.38
N LEU A 40 2.36 -3.18 -1.30
CA LEU A 40 2.88 -1.95 -0.70
C LEU A 40 4.23 -2.16 -0.01
N SER A 41 4.45 -3.31 0.64
CA SER A 41 5.74 -3.67 1.23
C SER A 41 6.80 -3.88 0.16
N GLU A 42 6.47 -4.52 -0.97
CA GLU A 42 7.39 -4.67 -2.11
C GLU A 42 7.79 -3.33 -2.72
N ALA A 43 6.85 -2.36 -2.79
CA ALA A 43 7.10 -1.05 -3.41
C ALA A 43 7.82 -0.06 -2.48
N PHE A 44 7.49 -0.07 -1.19
CA PHE A 44 7.89 0.97 -0.25
C PHE A 44 8.57 0.46 1.02
N GLY A 45 8.65 -0.85 1.25
CA GLY A 45 8.99 -1.44 2.55
C GLY A 45 10.32 -0.97 3.13
N SER A 46 11.32 -0.72 2.29
CA SER A 46 12.64 -0.20 2.68
C SER A 46 12.69 1.32 2.89
N ALA A 47 11.65 2.06 2.48
CA ALA A 47 11.61 3.51 2.60
C ALA A 47 11.37 3.93 4.05
N SER A 48 12.07 4.98 4.47
CA SER A 48 11.79 5.69 5.71
C SER A 48 10.43 6.41 5.60
N LEU A 49 9.66 6.44 6.69
CA LEU A 49 8.37 7.13 6.72
C LEU A 49 8.50 8.63 6.40
N SER A 50 9.60 9.25 6.82
CA SER A 50 9.86 10.68 6.57
C SER A 50 10.17 10.99 5.10
N ASP A 51 10.57 9.98 4.32
CA ASP A 51 11.00 10.14 2.93
C ASP A 51 9.85 9.87 1.93
N VAL A 52 8.74 9.29 2.39
CA VAL A 52 7.56 9.06 1.56
C VAL A 52 6.81 10.37 1.36
N ARG A 53 6.86 10.90 0.13
CA ARG A 53 6.17 12.13 -0.28
C ARG A 53 4.94 11.82 -1.12
N PRO A 54 3.95 12.73 -1.18
CA PRO A 54 2.76 12.56 -2.03
C PRO A 54 3.09 12.21 -3.48
N MET A 55 4.13 12.81 -4.05
CA MET A 55 4.59 12.53 -5.41
C MET A 55 4.93 11.04 -5.63
N HIS A 56 5.55 10.37 -4.66
CA HIS A 56 5.89 8.94 -4.77
C HIS A 56 4.62 8.07 -4.79
N ILE A 57 3.57 8.50 -4.09
CA ILE A 57 2.26 7.82 -4.09
C ILE A 57 1.58 7.97 -5.45
N TYR A 58 1.54 9.18 -6.01
CA TYR A 58 0.97 9.41 -7.35
C TYR A 58 1.70 8.58 -8.42
N GLN A 59 3.04 8.60 -8.41
CA GLN A 59 3.84 7.79 -9.33
C GLN A 59 3.52 6.30 -9.25
N TYR A 60 3.36 5.76 -8.04
CA TYR A 60 2.98 4.37 -7.84
C TYR A 60 1.57 4.06 -8.35
N VAL A 61 0.59 4.95 -8.10
CA VAL A 61 -0.80 4.77 -8.57
C VAL A 61 -0.84 4.80 -10.10
N ASP A 62 -0.14 5.73 -10.75
CA ASP A 62 -0.06 5.83 -12.20
C ASP A 62 0.59 4.57 -12.80
N ALA A 63 1.74 4.16 -12.27
CA ALA A 63 2.45 2.96 -12.72
C ALA A 63 1.62 1.68 -12.55
N ARG A 64 0.82 1.58 -11.48
CA ARG A 64 -0.07 0.43 -11.26
C ARG A 64 -1.28 0.47 -12.20
N SER A 65 -1.85 1.65 -12.44
CA SER A 65 -3.01 1.84 -13.31
C SER A 65 -2.66 1.58 -14.79
N ALA A 66 -1.46 1.97 -15.20
CA ALA A 66 -0.94 1.72 -16.56
C ALA A 66 -0.81 0.22 -16.88
N LYS A 67 -0.54 -0.64 -15.88
CA LYS A 67 -0.48 -2.10 -16.05
C LYS A 67 -1.87 -2.76 -16.13
N GLY A 68 -2.94 -2.03 -15.81
CA GLY A 68 -4.29 -2.55 -15.65
C GLY A 68 -5.23 -2.41 -16.84
N GLN A 69 -4.84 -1.71 -17.92
CA GLN A 69 -5.70 -1.53 -19.10
C GLN A 69 -4.91 -1.44 -20.41
N PRO A 70 -5.24 -2.24 -21.46
CA PRO A 70 -5.39 -1.65 -22.77
C PRO A 70 -6.61 -0.72 -22.71
N HIS A 71 -6.45 0.53 -23.11
CA HIS A 71 -7.59 1.44 -23.25
C HIS A 71 -8.52 0.88 -24.33
N ALA A 72 -9.56 0.14 -23.94
CA ALA A 72 -10.63 -0.23 -24.85
C ALA A 72 -11.39 1.05 -25.25
N GLY A 73 -11.13 1.47 -26.50
CA GLY A 73 -11.95 2.33 -27.36
C GLY A 73 -12.82 3.42 -26.74
N ARG A 74 -12.47 4.67 -27.00
CA ARG A 74 -13.43 5.65 -27.53
C ARG A 74 -12.78 6.42 -28.68
N SER A 75 -12.85 5.84 -29.88
CA SER A 75 -12.75 6.63 -31.12
C SER A 75 -14.02 7.46 -31.24
N CYS A 76 -13.91 8.77 -31.08
CA CYS A 76 -14.90 9.73 -31.56
C CYS A 76 -14.18 11.00 -32.02
N SER A 77 -14.56 11.42 -33.23
CA SER A 77 -14.19 12.62 -34.00
C SER A 77 -12.88 12.59 -34.78
#